data_AF-A0A7J6UVG8-F1
#
_entry.id   AF-A0A7J6UVG8-F1
#
_cell.length_a   1.000
_cell.length_b   1.000
_cell.length_c   1.000
_cell.angle_alpha   90.00
_cell.angle_beta   90.00
_cell.angle_gamma   90.00
#
_symmetry.space_group_name_H-M   'P 1'
#
loop_
_entity.id
_entity.type
_entity.pdbx_description
1 polymer ?
#
loop_
_entity_poly.entity_id
_entity_poly.type
_entity_poly.pdbx_seq_one_letter_code
_entity_poly.pdbx_strand_id
1 'polypeptide(L)'
;MVGDALQDPVFVKHSRSSLLSETGDVVETSFPIKLYPSVKDLTSETTKLLEVDQAVINDQLDLVLQVYIYEVQEANAELYRKQNAGEVVLLEEEKTAEAQKMNAEAALFACQQAVAGELFAKQNEAEGLMAVAHAQGVYVLTLLNAFAGNYVVMKDYLMINNGVYQEIAKTNAGDVAGLKPNISVWTNGEHISE
;
A
#
# COMPACT_ATOMS: atom_id res chain seq x y z
N MET A 1 64.76 -56.41 52.13
CA MET A 1 65.39 -56.52 53.46
C MET A 1 64.41 -56.00 54.49
N VAL A 2 64.04 -56.87 55.43
CA VAL A 2 63.42 -56.61 56.76
C VAL A 2 61.98 -56.03 56.72
N GLY A 3 60.98 -56.61 57.37
CA GLY A 3 60.90 -57.78 58.25
C GLY A 3 59.45 -58.02 58.62
N ASP A 4 59.07 -59.30 58.68
CA ASP A 4 57.81 -59.79 59.24
C ASP A 4 57.74 -59.45 60.74
N ALA A 5 56.65 -58.83 61.15
CA ALA A 5 56.22 -58.77 62.54
C ALA A 5 54.73 -59.10 62.59
N LEU A 6 54.43 -60.38 62.80
CA LEU A 6 53.14 -60.88 63.25
C LEU A 6 52.83 -60.22 64.60
N GLN A 7 51.84 -59.33 64.63
CA GLN A 7 51.32 -58.74 65.86
C GLN A 7 50.00 -59.44 66.20
N ASP A 8 50.04 -60.33 67.18
CA ASP A 8 48.88 -61.06 67.71
C ASP A 8 47.82 -60.10 68.29
N PRO A 9 46.51 -60.38 68.13
CA PRO A 9 45.48 -59.59 68.79
C PRO A 9 45.39 -59.90 70.29
N VAL A 10 45.57 -58.86 71.10
CA VAL A 10 45.41 -58.83 72.55
C VAL A 10 43.94 -59.08 72.94
N PHE A 11 43.66 -60.19 73.61
CA PHE A 11 42.35 -60.48 74.21
C PHE A 11 42.21 -59.79 75.58
N VAL A 12 41.38 -58.74 75.66
CA VAL A 12 40.93 -58.15 76.93
C VAL A 12 39.64 -58.85 77.36
N LYS A 13 39.71 -59.76 78.35
CA LYS A 13 38.51 -60.31 79.00
C LYS A 13 38.17 -59.46 80.24
N HIS A 14 37.02 -58.81 80.18
CA HIS A 14 36.40 -58.12 81.31
C HIS A 14 35.81 -59.13 82.30
N SER A 15 36.14 -58.97 83.58
CA SER A 15 35.56 -59.69 84.72
C SER A 15 34.11 -59.24 84.99
N ARG A 16 33.22 -60.22 85.22
CA ARG A 16 32.03 -60.16 86.10
C ARG A 16 31.53 -61.61 86.26
N SER A 17 31.89 -62.32 87.34
CA SER A 17 31.29 -62.32 88.68
C SER A 17 29.87 -62.88 88.74
N SER A 18 29.82 -64.12 89.24
CA SER A 18 28.89 -64.64 90.27
C SER A 18 27.49 -65.13 89.86
N LEU A 19 27.33 -66.46 89.89
CA LEU A 19 26.47 -67.24 90.81
C LEU A 19 25.73 -68.42 90.13
N LEU A 20 25.84 -69.59 90.80
CA LEU A 20 24.99 -70.80 90.73
C LEU A 20 25.22 -71.70 89.49
N SER A 21 26.03 -72.76 89.59
CA SER A 21 25.74 -74.11 90.13
C SER A 21 25.10 -75.05 89.09
N GLU A 22 25.76 -76.20 88.90
CA GLU A 22 25.27 -77.45 88.34
C GLU A 22 25.15 -77.59 86.81
N THR A 23 26.20 -78.22 86.26
CA THR A 23 26.19 -79.31 85.26
C THR A 23 25.02 -79.39 84.27
N GLY A 24 25.29 -79.02 83.01
CA GLY A 24 24.48 -79.36 81.84
C GLY A 24 25.00 -78.64 80.59
N ASP A 25 25.28 -79.39 79.53
CA ASP A 25 25.89 -78.93 78.27
C ASP A 25 25.21 -77.69 77.67
N VAL A 26 25.99 -76.62 77.45
CA VAL A 26 25.54 -75.39 76.78
C VAL A 26 25.86 -75.47 75.29
N VAL A 27 24.81 -75.58 74.49
CA VAL A 27 24.80 -75.44 73.03
C VAL A 27 25.20 -74.00 72.67
N GLU A 28 26.39 -73.80 72.08
CA GLU A 28 26.82 -72.50 71.55
C GLU A 28 26.03 -72.16 70.27
N THR A 29 24.94 -71.42 70.40
CA THR A 29 24.31 -70.72 69.28
C THR A 29 25.06 -69.40 69.02
N SER A 30 26.00 -69.43 68.08
CA SER A 30 26.71 -68.24 67.59
C SER A 30 25.78 -67.42 66.68
N PHE A 31 25.27 -66.29 67.18
CA PHE A 31 24.62 -65.28 66.35
C PHE A 31 25.68 -64.25 65.89
N PRO A 32 25.93 -64.09 64.57
CA PRO A 32 26.94 -63.16 64.10
C PRO A 32 26.46 -61.72 64.22
N ILE A 33 27.17 -60.91 65.01
CA ILE A 33 27.08 -59.45 65.00
C ILE A 33 27.76 -58.96 63.71
N LYS A 34 27.00 -58.33 62.79
CA LYS A 34 27.55 -57.74 61.57
C LYS A 34 28.45 -56.54 61.94
N LEU A 35 29.75 -56.63 61.60
CA LEU A 35 30.65 -55.47 61.63
C LEU A 35 30.23 -54.43 60.59
N TYR A 36 30.34 -53.15 60.95
CA TYR A 36 30.14 -52.01 60.04
C TYR A 36 31.17 -52.02 58.88
N PRO A 37 30.80 -51.51 57.69
CA PRO A 37 31.71 -51.44 56.55
C PRO A 37 32.96 -50.60 56.83
N SER A 38 34.08 -50.96 56.18
CA SER A 38 35.39 -50.31 56.33
C SER A 38 35.35 -48.85 55.88
N VAL A 39 36.06 -47.96 56.59
CA VAL A 39 36.10 -46.50 56.30
C VAL A 39 36.49 -46.21 54.85
N LYS A 40 37.34 -47.05 54.24
CA LYS A 40 37.75 -46.93 52.84
C LYS A 40 36.60 -47.18 51.85
N ASP A 41 35.74 -48.15 52.16
CA ASP A 41 34.60 -48.51 51.31
C ASP A 41 33.58 -47.38 51.31
N LEU A 42 33.33 -46.78 52.50
CA LEU A 42 32.47 -45.61 52.66
C LEU A 42 32.98 -44.40 51.83
N THR A 43 34.28 -44.11 51.86
CA THR A 43 34.85 -42.98 51.08
C THR A 43 34.79 -43.19 49.57
N SER A 44 34.84 -44.44 49.11
CA SER A 44 34.71 -44.77 47.69
C SER A 44 33.27 -44.63 47.21
N GLU A 45 32.32 -45.00 48.05
CA GLU A 45 30.88 -44.90 47.78
C GLU A 45 30.44 -43.42 47.78
N THR A 46 30.93 -42.60 48.73
CA THR A 46 30.66 -41.16 48.73
C THR A 46 31.25 -40.44 47.51
N THR A 47 32.42 -40.86 47.01
CA THR A 47 33.01 -40.25 45.80
C THR A 47 32.20 -40.56 44.56
N LYS A 48 31.75 -41.82 44.40
CA LYS A 48 30.88 -42.22 43.28
C LYS A 48 29.52 -41.52 43.31
N LEU A 49 28.93 -41.37 44.49
CA LEU A 49 27.68 -40.63 44.66
C LEU A 49 27.85 -39.15 44.26
N LEU A 50 28.99 -38.54 44.62
CA LEU A 50 29.30 -37.16 44.23
C LEU A 50 29.47 -37.00 42.70
N GLU A 51 30.09 -37.98 42.04
CA GLU A 51 30.22 -38.00 40.57
C GLU A 51 28.86 -38.17 39.87
N VAL A 52 27.99 -39.04 40.39
CA VAL A 52 26.63 -39.22 39.87
C VAL A 52 25.81 -37.95 40.05
N ASP A 53 25.85 -37.31 41.21
CA ASP A 53 25.15 -36.04 41.46
C ASP A 53 25.65 -34.93 40.52
N GLN A 54 26.97 -34.84 40.29
CA GLN A 54 27.54 -33.87 39.35
C GLN A 54 27.09 -34.13 37.90
N ALA A 55 26.99 -35.39 37.50
CA ALA A 55 26.50 -35.76 36.17
C ALA A 55 25.02 -35.40 35.99
N VAL A 56 24.18 -35.64 37.00
CA VAL A 56 22.76 -35.25 36.98
C VAL A 56 22.60 -33.72 36.90
N ILE A 57 23.42 -32.96 37.64
CA ILE A 57 23.42 -31.49 37.57
C ILE A 57 23.79 -31.00 36.17
N ASN A 58 24.81 -31.59 35.54
CA ASN A 58 25.23 -31.21 34.20
C ASN A 58 24.15 -31.53 33.14
N ASP A 59 23.48 -32.68 33.26
CA ASP A 59 22.40 -33.10 32.35
C ASP A 59 21.17 -32.18 32.49
N GLN A 60 20.81 -31.81 33.74
CA GLN A 60 19.77 -30.81 33.98
C GLN A 60 20.15 -29.42 33.43
N LEU A 61 21.42 -29.03 33.54
CA LEU A 61 21.90 -27.75 33.00
C LEU A 61 21.83 -27.73 31.47
N ASP A 62 22.20 -28.83 30.80
CA ASP A 62 22.12 -28.96 29.34
C ASP A 62 20.67 -28.89 28.86
N LEU A 63 19.75 -29.56 29.54
CA LEU A 63 18.32 -29.48 29.25
C LEU A 63 17.78 -28.05 29.38
N VAL A 64 18.12 -27.36 30.46
CA VAL A 64 17.72 -25.95 30.67
C VAL A 64 18.31 -25.04 29.60
N LEU A 65 19.58 -25.25 29.23
CA LEU A 65 20.24 -24.49 28.17
C LEU A 65 19.56 -24.70 26.81
N GLN A 66 19.21 -25.95 26.49
CA GLN A 66 18.53 -26.31 25.25
C GLN A 66 17.14 -25.66 25.16
N VAL A 67 16.36 -25.71 26.25
CA VAL A 67 15.05 -25.06 26.33
C VAL A 67 15.20 -23.54 26.15
N TYR A 68 16.15 -22.92 26.84
CA TYR A 68 16.40 -21.49 26.72
C TYR A 68 16.81 -21.09 25.29
N ILE A 69 17.71 -21.84 24.65
CA ILE A 69 18.12 -21.59 23.26
C ILE A 69 16.93 -21.70 22.32
N TYR A 70 16.07 -22.72 22.51
CA TYR A 70 14.87 -22.92 21.70
C TYR A 70 13.87 -21.76 21.85
N GLU A 71 13.57 -21.34 23.08
CA GLU A 71 12.67 -20.21 23.35
C GLU A 71 13.21 -18.90 22.75
N VAL A 72 14.51 -18.63 22.89
CA VAL A 72 15.16 -17.47 22.27
C VAL A 72 15.10 -17.54 20.75
N GLN A 73 15.31 -18.72 20.17
CA GLN A 73 15.24 -18.92 18.72
C GLN A 73 13.82 -18.71 18.18
N GLU A 74 12.80 -19.19 18.89
CA GLU A 74 11.40 -19.01 18.53
C GLU A 74 10.97 -17.54 18.66
N ALA A 75 11.30 -16.89 19.77
CA ALA A 75 11.03 -15.47 19.99
C ALA A 75 11.69 -14.60 18.90
N ASN A 76 12.93 -14.90 18.53
CA ASN A 76 13.63 -14.20 17.45
C ASN A 76 12.95 -14.46 16.08
N ALA A 77 12.55 -15.70 15.80
CA ALA A 77 11.85 -16.05 14.56
C ALA A 77 10.50 -15.31 14.44
N GLU A 78 9.75 -15.18 15.53
CA GLU A 78 8.52 -14.38 15.55
C GLU A 78 8.79 -12.90 15.30
N LEU A 79 9.85 -12.35 15.89
CA LEU A 79 10.23 -10.95 15.72
C LEU A 79 10.56 -10.67 14.24
N TYR A 80 11.37 -11.52 13.62
CA TYR A 80 11.68 -11.45 12.19
C TYR A 80 10.43 -11.55 11.31
N ARG A 81 9.50 -12.47 11.63
CA ARG A 81 8.25 -12.59 10.89
C ARG A 81 7.41 -11.32 10.98
N LYS A 82 7.30 -10.72 12.17
CA LYS A 82 6.54 -9.48 12.39
C LYS A 82 7.17 -8.30 11.67
N GLN A 83 8.50 -8.19 11.70
CA GLN A 83 9.25 -7.15 10.97
C GLN A 83 9.04 -7.28 9.45
N ASN A 84 9.28 -8.46 8.90
CA ASN A 84 9.11 -8.69 7.46
C ASN A 84 7.66 -8.49 7.01
N ALA A 85 6.68 -8.90 7.81
CA ALA A 85 5.28 -8.67 7.49
C ALA A 85 4.93 -7.17 7.44
N GLY A 86 5.46 -6.38 8.39
CA GLY A 86 5.30 -4.92 8.38
C GLY A 86 5.99 -4.26 7.19
N GLU A 87 7.21 -4.68 6.86
CA GLU A 87 7.97 -4.16 5.72
C GLU A 87 7.29 -4.47 4.38
N VAL A 88 6.73 -5.67 4.22
CA VAL A 88 6.01 -6.05 3.00
C VAL A 88 4.77 -5.19 2.81
N VAL A 89 3.98 -4.98 3.87
CA VAL A 89 2.78 -4.13 3.81
C VAL A 89 3.16 -2.69 3.48
N LEU A 90 4.18 -2.15 4.14
CA LEU A 90 4.63 -0.78 3.90
C LEU A 90 5.13 -0.59 2.46
N LEU A 91 5.90 -1.54 1.94
CA LEU A 91 6.39 -1.49 0.56
C LEU A 91 5.24 -1.58 -0.46
N GLU A 92 4.21 -2.38 -0.18
CA GLU A 92 3.03 -2.47 -1.03
C GLU A 92 2.22 -1.16 -1.01
N GLU A 93 2.01 -0.58 0.18
CA GLU A 93 1.36 0.73 0.34
C GLU A 93 2.14 1.84 -0.38
N GLU A 94 3.46 1.90 -0.24
CA GLU A 94 4.30 2.88 -0.94
C GLU A 94 4.18 2.76 -2.46
N LYS A 95 4.25 1.53 -3.00
CA LYS A 95 4.10 1.31 -4.45
C LYS A 95 2.72 1.70 -4.95
N THR A 96 1.66 1.41 -4.20
CA THR A 96 0.29 1.79 -4.59
C THR A 96 0.10 3.31 -4.54
N ALA A 97 0.64 3.98 -3.51
CA ALA A 97 0.61 5.44 -3.40
C ALA A 97 1.42 6.11 -4.52
N GLU A 98 2.60 5.58 -4.85
CA GLU A 98 3.41 6.08 -5.96
C GLU A 98 2.71 5.87 -7.31
N ALA A 99 2.10 4.71 -7.53
CA ALA A 99 1.29 4.46 -8.73
C ALA A 99 0.09 5.42 -8.84
N GLN A 100 -0.61 5.68 -7.72
CA GLN A 100 -1.69 6.66 -7.67
C GLN A 100 -1.19 8.08 -7.98
N LYS A 101 -0.05 8.47 -7.42
CA LYS A 101 0.59 9.77 -7.67
C LYS A 101 0.95 9.92 -9.14
N MET A 102 1.62 8.93 -9.74
CA MET A 102 1.97 8.94 -11.16
C MET A 102 0.73 9.02 -12.06
N ASN A 103 -0.34 8.29 -11.72
CA ASN A 103 -1.60 8.34 -12.46
C ASN A 103 -2.25 9.72 -12.36
N ALA A 104 -2.27 10.33 -11.17
CA ALA A 104 -2.81 11.67 -10.96
C ALA A 104 -1.99 12.74 -11.71
N GLU A 105 -0.66 12.63 -11.69
CA GLU A 105 0.24 13.51 -12.43
C GLU A 105 0.05 13.37 -13.94
N ALA A 106 -0.07 12.15 -14.45
CA ALA A 106 -0.37 11.88 -15.87
C ALA A 106 -1.72 12.47 -16.28
N ALA A 107 -2.76 12.32 -15.44
CA ALA A 107 -4.08 12.89 -15.69
C ALA A 107 -4.07 14.43 -15.69
N LEU A 108 -3.35 15.04 -14.73
CA LEU A 108 -3.16 16.49 -14.71
C LEU A 108 -2.43 16.99 -15.95
N PHE A 109 -1.36 16.32 -16.34
CA PHE A 109 -0.60 16.68 -17.53
C PHE A 109 -1.44 16.58 -18.81
N ALA A 110 -2.23 15.50 -18.96
CA ALA A 110 -3.15 15.33 -20.08
C ALA A 110 -4.22 16.45 -20.10
N CYS A 111 -4.80 16.78 -18.94
CA CYS A 111 -5.77 17.87 -18.82
C CYS A 111 -5.14 19.23 -19.16
N GLN A 112 -3.93 19.51 -18.66
CA GLN A 112 -3.19 20.73 -18.97
C GLN A 112 -2.91 20.87 -20.47
N GLN A 113 -2.48 19.80 -21.13
CA GLN A 113 -2.28 19.82 -22.59
C GLN A 113 -3.59 20.05 -23.35
N ALA A 114 -4.68 19.41 -22.94
CA ALA A 114 -5.98 19.59 -23.57
C ALA A 114 -6.47 21.03 -23.45
N VAL A 115 -6.40 21.61 -22.24
CA VAL A 115 -6.78 23.01 -21.99
C VAL A 115 -5.86 23.99 -22.73
N ALA A 116 -4.55 23.74 -22.75
CA ALA A 116 -3.61 24.56 -23.50
C ALA A 116 -3.87 24.50 -25.01
N GLY A 117 -4.20 23.32 -25.54
CA GLY A 117 -4.59 23.14 -26.94
C GLY A 117 -5.88 23.87 -27.30
N GLU A 118 -6.90 23.78 -26.43
CA GLU A 118 -8.17 24.50 -26.62
C GLU A 118 -7.97 26.02 -26.55
N LEU A 119 -7.18 26.50 -25.58
CA LEU A 119 -6.84 27.93 -25.46
C LEU A 119 -6.12 28.43 -26.72
N PHE A 120 -5.14 27.66 -27.22
CA PHE A 120 -4.43 27.99 -28.45
C PHE A 120 -5.35 28.03 -29.67
N ALA A 121 -6.26 27.06 -29.81
CA ALA A 121 -7.26 27.06 -30.87
C ALA A 121 -8.17 28.29 -30.80
N LYS A 122 -8.70 28.59 -29.61
CA LYS A 122 -9.58 29.76 -29.39
C LYS A 122 -8.89 31.09 -29.63
N GLN A 123 -7.61 31.20 -29.25
CA GLN A 123 -6.81 32.38 -29.51
C GLN A 123 -6.62 32.60 -31.02
N ASN A 124 -6.27 31.55 -31.77
CA ASN A 124 -6.14 31.64 -33.23
C ASN A 124 -7.48 31.94 -33.92
N GLU A 125 -8.60 31.36 -33.44
CA GLU A 125 -9.94 31.69 -33.93
C GLU A 125 -10.26 33.18 -33.72
N ALA A 126 -9.96 33.72 -32.53
CA ALA A 126 -10.16 35.13 -32.21
C ALA A 126 -9.28 36.04 -33.07
N GLU A 127 -8.01 35.69 -33.28
CA GLU A 127 -7.11 36.42 -34.16
C GLU A 127 -7.57 36.40 -35.62
N GLY A 128 -8.05 35.25 -36.10
CA GLY A 128 -8.65 35.12 -37.42
C GLY A 128 -9.88 36.01 -37.59
N LEU A 129 -10.78 36.02 -36.60
CA LEU A 129 -11.96 36.90 -36.61
C LEU A 129 -11.57 38.38 -36.58
N MET A 130 -10.58 38.77 -35.77
CA MET A 130 -10.06 40.14 -35.77
C MET A 130 -9.45 40.52 -37.11
N ALA A 131 -8.68 39.63 -37.74
CA ALA A 131 -8.09 39.87 -39.06
C ALA A 131 -9.16 40.05 -40.13
N VAL A 132 -10.23 39.25 -40.12
CA VAL A 132 -11.37 39.37 -41.02
C VAL A 132 -12.11 40.68 -40.78
N ALA A 133 -12.43 41.01 -39.53
CA ALA A 133 -13.12 42.26 -39.18
C ALA A 133 -12.29 43.49 -39.58
N HIS A 134 -10.98 43.45 -39.34
CA HIS A 134 -10.06 44.49 -39.76
C HIS A 134 -10.01 44.61 -41.29
N ALA A 135 -9.90 43.50 -42.01
CA ALA A 135 -9.93 43.50 -43.47
C ALA A 135 -11.24 44.07 -44.03
N GLN A 136 -12.39 43.72 -43.45
CA GLN A 136 -13.69 44.28 -43.81
C GLN A 136 -13.76 45.78 -43.53
N GLY A 137 -13.27 46.23 -42.37
CA GLY A 137 -13.22 47.65 -42.02
C GLY A 137 -12.34 48.46 -42.96
N VAL A 138 -11.14 47.95 -43.27
CA VAL A 138 -10.23 48.56 -44.25
C VAL A 138 -10.88 48.59 -45.64
N TYR A 139 -11.53 47.51 -46.07
CA TYR A 139 -12.22 47.46 -47.35
C TYR A 139 -13.28 48.57 -47.47
N VAL A 140 -14.18 48.69 -46.47
CA VAL A 140 -15.21 49.74 -46.47
C VAL A 140 -14.58 51.14 -46.46
N LEU A 141 -13.53 51.36 -45.65
CA LEU A 141 -12.83 52.65 -45.59
C LEU A 141 -12.16 52.99 -46.93
N THR A 142 -11.52 52.02 -47.58
CA THR A 142 -10.87 52.22 -48.88
C THR A 142 -11.88 52.56 -49.97
N LEU A 143 -13.05 51.92 -49.99
CA LEU A 143 -14.14 52.28 -50.89
C LEU A 143 -14.67 53.69 -50.62
N LEU A 144 -14.92 54.03 -49.36
CA LEU A 144 -15.39 55.37 -48.98
C LEU A 144 -14.42 56.45 -49.45
N ASN A 145 -13.11 56.22 -49.26
CA ASN A 145 -12.06 57.12 -49.70
C ASN A 145 -11.97 57.21 -51.23
N ALA A 146 -12.16 56.09 -51.95
CA ALA A 146 -12.20 56.09 -53.42
C ALA A 146 -13.35 56.93 -53.98
N PHE A 147 -14.47 57.02 -53.25
CA PHE A 147 -15.60 57.90 -53.56
C PHE A 147 -15.51 59.29 -52.90
N ALA A 148 -14.31 59.71 -52.49
CA ALA A 148 -14.06 61.01 -51.85
C ALA A 148 -14.94 61.28 -50.60
N GLY A 149 -15.28 60.24 -49.85
CA GLY A 149 -16.17 60.35 -48.68
C GLY A 149 -17.66 60.40 -49.01
N ASN A 150 -18.05 60.27 -50.28
CA ASN A 150 -19.46 60.26 -50.66
C ASN A 150 -20.14 58.93 -50.32
N TYR A 151 -20.77 58.90 -49.15
CA TYR A 151 -21.50 57.74 -48.64
C TYR A 151 -22.62 57.26 -49.59
N VAL A 152 -23.32 58.17 -50.27
CA VAL A 152 -24.46 57.81 -51.14
C VAL A 152 -23.97 56.95 -52.32
N VAL A 153 -22.90 57.39 -53.00
CA VAL A 153 -22.32 56.66 -54.14
C VAL A 153 -21.74 55.32 -53.69
N MET A 154 -21.04 55.29 -52.55
CA MET A 154 -20.49 54.04 -51.99
C MET A 154 -21.61 53.04 -51.66
N LYS A 155 -22.67 53.50 -50.99
CA LYS A 155 -23.82 52.67 -50.64
C LYS A 155 -24.51 52.13 -51.89
N ASP A 156 -24.75 52.98 -52.89
CA ASP A 156 -25.38 52.54 -54.14
C ASP A 156 -24.51 51.52 -54.89
N TYR A 157 -23.18 51.73 -54.92
CA TYR A 157 -22.24 50.74 -55.44
C TYR A 157 -22.34 49.41 -54.70
N LEU A 158 -22.33 49.40 -53.36
CA LEU A 158 -22.45 48.18 -52.56
C LEU A 158 -23.79 47.49 -52.78
N MET A 159 -24.90 48.24 -52.87
CA MET A 159 -26.24 47.70 -53.14
C MET A 159 -26.33 47.05 -54.52
N ILE A 160 -25.69 47.64 -55.53
CA ILE A 160 -25.63 47.10 -56.89
C ILE A 160 -24.72 45.87 -56.93
N ASN A 161 -23.51 45.96 -56.37
CA ASN A 161 -22.50 44.91 -56.42
C ASN A 161 -22.94 43.64 -55.65
N ASN A 162 -23.59 43.81 -54.50
CA ASN A 162 -24.14 42.70 -53.72
C ASN A 162 -25.49 42.20 -54.24
N GLY A 163 -26.02 42.77 -55.33
CA GLY A 163 -27.28 42.32 -55.94
C GLY A 163 -28.54 42.61 -55.12
N VAL A 164 -28.47 43.47 -54.09
CA VAL A 164 -29.59 43.75 -53.17
C VAL A 164 -30.82 44.24 -53.93
N TYR A 165 -30.63 45.07 -54.96
CA TYR A 165 -31.75 45.52 -55.81
C TYR A 165 -32.43 44.37 -56.56
N GLN A 166 -31.69 43.36 -56.98
CA GLN A 166 -32.24 42.17 -57.65
C GLN A 166 -33.01 41.30 -56.66
N GLU A 167 -32.51 41.14 -55.44
CA GLU A 167 -33.20 40.41 -54.37
C GLU A 167 -34.51 41.09 -53.95
N ILE A 168 -34.51 42.42 -53.80
CA ILE A 168 -35.73 43.19 -53.52
C ILE A 168 -36.75 43.00 -54.65
N ALA A 169 -36.32 43.14 -55.91
CA ALA A 169 -37.21 42.96 -57.06
C ALA A 169 -37.80 41.54 -57.12
N LYS A 170 -36.98 40.51 -56.86
CA LYS A 170 -37.41 39.12 -56.84
C LYS A 170 -38.41 38.84 -55.71
N THR A 171 -38.16 39.38 -54.52
CA THR A 171 -39.06 39.26 -53.35
C THR A 171 -40.40 39.91 -53.65
N ASN A 172 -40.40 41.16 -54.11
CA ASN A 172 -41.61 41.89 -54.47
C ASN A 172 -42.38 41.19 -55.60
N ALA A 173 -41.69 40.66 -56.61
CA ALA A 173 -42.33 39.90 -57.69
C ALA A 173 -42.99 38.61 -57.17
N GLY A 174 -42.37 37.92 -56.21
CA GLY A 174 -42.96 36.76 -55.53
C GLY A 174 -44.24 37.13 -54.77
N ASP A 175 -44.20 38.22 -54.02
CA ASP A 175 -45.36 38.71 -53.25
C ASP A 175 -46.51 39.12 -54.17
N VAL A 176 -46.22 39.81 -55.29
CA VAL A 176 -47.22 40.25 -56.26
C VAL A 176 -47.76 39.08 -57.09
N ALA A 177 -46.95 38.05 -57.39
CA ALA A 177 -47.38 36.90 -58.17
C ALA A 177 -48.49 36.07 -57.50
N GLY A 178 -48.60 36.14 -56.17
CA GLY A 178 -49.65 35.48 -55.38
C GLY A 178 -50.92 36.31 -55.16
N LEU A 179 -50.90 37.61 -55.51
CA LEU A 179 -52.06 38.48 -55.30
C LEU A 179 -53.09 38.24 -56.41
N LYS A 180 -54.29 37.78 -56.03
CA LYS A 180 -55.49 37.92 -56.88
C LYS A 180 -56.00 39.35 -56.74
N PRO A 181 -55.81 40.24 -57.73
CA PRO A 181 -56.36 41.58 -57.63
C PRO A 181 -57.89 41.49 -57.62
N ASN A 182 -58.52 41.94 -56.54
CA ASN A 182 -59.98 42.11 -56.49
C ASN A 182 -60.33 43.40 -57.22
N ILE A 183 -60.50 43.32 -58.53
CA ILE A 183 -60.80 44.48 -59.37
C ILE A 183 -62.32 44.71 -59.33
N SER A 184 -62.78 45.72 -58.60
CA SER A 184 -64.16 46.21 -58.74
C SER A 184 -64.21 47.18 -59.92
N VAL A 185 -64.74 46.74 -61.05
CA VAL A 185 -65.01 47.63 -62.19
C VAL A 185 -66.31 48.37 -61.90
N TRP A 186 -66.24 49.68 -61.70
CA TRP A 186 -67.43 50.52 -61.66
C TRP A 186 -67.82 50.88 -63.10
N THR A 187 -68.60 50.02 -63.74
CA THR A 187 -69.25 50.35 -65.01
C THR A 187 -70.43 51.28 -64.72
N ASN A 188 -70.23 52.59 -64.92
CA ASN A 188 -71.34 53.52 -65.14
C ASN A 188 -71.84 53.30 -66.57
N GLY A 189 -72.62 52.23 -66.74
CA GLY A 189 -73.35 52.00 -67.98
C GLY A 189 -74.35 53.12 -68.19
N GLU A 190 -74.14 53.92 -69.23
CA GLU A 190 -75.19 54.71 -69.83
C GLU A 190 -76.26 53.74 -70.31
N HIS A 191 -77.34 53.61 -69.53
CA HIS A 191 -78.48 52.77 -69.85
C HIS A 191 -79.35 53.53 -70.86
N ILE A 192 -78.98 53.47 -72.14
CA ILE A 192 -79.81 54.01 -73.22
C ILE A 192 -80.90 52.97 -73.50
N SER A 193 -82.10 53.19 -72.98
CA SER A 193 -83.31 52.47 -73.39
C SER A 193 -84.03 53.26 -74.48
N GLU A 194 -84.38 52.56 -75.56
CA GLU A 194 -85.28 53.02 -76.65
C GLU A 194 -86.64 53.53 -76.15
#